data_AF-A0A5E4IFS5-F1
#
_entry.id   AF-A0A5E4IFS5-F1
#
_cell.length_a   1.000
_cell.length_b   1.000
_cell.length_c   1.000
_cell.angle_alpha   90.00
_cell.angle_beta   90.00
_cell.angle_gamma   90.00
#
_symmetry.space_group_name_H-M   'P 1'
#
loop_
_entity.id
_entity.type
_entity.pdbx_description
1 polymer ?
#
loop_
_entity_poly.entity_id
_entity_poly.type
_entity_poly.pdbx_seq_one_letter_code
_entity_poly.pdbx_strand_id
1 'polypeptide(L)'
;MNDIQKKNVCDILDSSGVDLRSALDVRFIGLKLGEPAPEDYQLLDRAIATIQEGIWTSYDPEFDYDKLKTNISDALLDGRRSKTEKPEDYVGESEDVERDRAVIDFTIDWLRCILDKDVNE
;
A
#
# COMPACT_ATOMS: atom_id res chain seq x y z
N MET A 1 7.67 18.38 0.65
CA MET A 1 6.37 18.58 -0.03
C MET A 1 5.60 19.70 0.67
N ASN A 2 4.97 20.62 -0.07
CA ASN A 2 4.14 21.68 0.54
C ASN A 2 2.72 21.18 0.84
N ASP A 3 1.94 21.91 1.64
CA ASP A 3 0.58 21.50 2.06
C ASP A 3 -0.40 21.32 0.88
N ILE A 4 -0.19 22.06 -0.22
CA ILE A 4 -1.00 21.96 -1.44
C ILE A 4 -0.74 20.62 -2.15
N GLN A 5 0.53 20.25 -2.32
CA GLN A 5 0.94 18.97 -2.90
C GLN A 5 0.47 17.79 -2.03
N LYS A 6 0.61 17.89 -0.70
CA LYS A 6 0.08 16.88 0.23
C LYS A 6 -1.42 16.67 0.07
N LYS A 7 -2.17 17.77 0.00
CA LYS A 7 -3.61 17.71 -0.19
C LYS A 7 -3.99 17.10 -1.54
N ASN A 8 -3.35 17.51 -2.64
CA ASN A 8 -3.60 16.96 -3.96
C ASN A 8 -3.41 15.44 -4.00
N VAL A 9 -2.32 14.94 -3.42
CA VAL A 9 -2.02 13.50 -3.41
C VAL A 9 -3.07 12.72 -2.61
N CYS A 10 -3.48 13.23 -1.45
CA CYS A 10 -4.55 12.63 -0.66
C CYS A 10 -5.90 12.66 -1.38
N ASP A 11 -6.24 13.76 -2.05
CA ASP A 11 -7.48 13.89 -2.84
C ASP A 11 -7.49 12.92 -4.05
N ILE A 12 -6.34 12.70 -4.69
CA ILE A 12 -6.19 11.71 -5.78
C ILE A 12 -6.36 10.28 -5.23
N LEU A 13 -5.74 9.96 -4.08
CA LEU A 13 -5.90 8.67 -3.41
C LEU A 13 -7.37 8.38 -3.07
N ASP A 14 -8.08 9.36 -2.52
CA ASP A 14 -9.51 9.23 -2.15
C ASP A 14 -10.40 9.04 -3.38
N SER A 15 -10.21 9.85 -4.42
CA SER A 15 -11.02 9.78 -5.65
C SER A 15 -10.80 8.50 -6.47
N SER A 16 -9.60 7.93 -6.38
CA SER A 16 -9.22 6.73 -7.14
C SER A 16 -9.52 5.41 -6.42
N GLY A 17 -10.13 5.44 -5.23
CA GLY A 17 -10.36 4.22 -4.43
C GLY A 17 -11.09 3.09 -5.16
N VAL A 18 -11.99 3.41 -6.10
CA VAL A 18 -12.67 2.41 -6.96
C VAL A 18 -11.73 1.88 -8.05
N ASP A 19 -10.97 2.76 -8.70
CA ASP A 19 -10.02 2.38 -9.75
C ASP A 19 -8.84 1.56 -9.19
N LEU A 20 -8.43 1.84 -7.95
CA LEU A 20 -7.40 1.10 -7.23
C LEU A 20 -7.80 -0.35 -6.95
N ARG A 21 -9.06 -0.60 -6.56
CA ARG A 21 -9.56 -1.95 -6.35
C ARG A 21 -9.59 -2.74 -7.65
N SER A 22 -10.16 -2.18 -8.72
CA SER A 22 -10.16 -2.84 -10.03
C SER A 22 -8.75 -3.07 -10.58
N ALA A 23 -7.82 -2.15 -10.36
CA ALA A 23 -6.42 -2.33 -10.75
C ALA A 23 -5.70 -3.39 -9.90
N LEU A 24 -6.06 -3.52 -8.62
CA LEU A 24 -5.58 -4.61 -7.75
C LEU A 24 -6.05 -5.97 -8.28
N ASP A 25 -7.30 -6.10 -8.74
CA ASP A 25 -7.83 -7.32 -9.35
C ASP A 25 -6.97 -7.76 -10.54
N VAL A 26 -6.69 -6.82 -11.45
CA VAL A 26 -5.84 -7.07 -12.62
C VAL A 26 -4.42 -7.47 -12.19
N ARG A 27 -3.90 -6.86 -11.12
CA ARG A 27 -2.57 -7.19 -10.59
C ARG A 27 -2.52 -8.61 -10.03
N PHE A 28 -3.53 -9.03 -9.27
CA PHE A 28 -3.62 -10.38 -8.69
C PHE A 28 -3.70 -11.46 -9.77
N ILE A 29 -4.48 -11.22 -10.83
CA ILE A 29 -4.54 -12.10 -12.01
C ILE A 29 -3.17 -12.20 -12.67
N GLY A 30 -2.48 -11.07 -12.86
CA GLY A 30 -1.14 -11.02 -13.45
C GLY A 30 -0.08 -11.77 -12.63
N LEU A 31 -0.19 -11.75 -11.30
CA LEU A 31 0.68 -12.47 -10.38
C LEU A 31 0.27 -13.92 -10.14
N LYS A 32 -0.84 -14.38 -10.72
CA LYS A 32 -1.43 -15.72 -10.51
C LYS A 32 -1.76 -16.01 -9.05
N LEU A 33 -2.14 -14.97 -8.30
CA LEU A 33 -2.61 -15.07 -6.92
C LEU A 33 -4.12 -15.35 -6.83
N GLY A 34 -4.79 -15.62 -7.96
CA GLY A 34 -6.24 -15.81 -8.00
C GLY A 34 -7.01 -14.50 -7.87
N GLU A 35 -8.26 -14.57 -7.42
CA GLU A 35 -9.10 -13.39 -7.20
C GLU A 35 -8.77 -12.75 -5.84
N PRO A 36 -8.79 -11.42 -5.71
CA PRO A 36 -8.63 -10.77 -4.41
C PRO A 36 -9.83 -11.08 -3.51
N ALA A 37 -9.54 -11.32 -2.24
CA ALA A 37 -10.50 -11.57 -1.19
C ALA A 37 -10.86 -10.26 -0.47
N PRO A 38 -11.96 -10.20 0.31
CA PRO A 38 -12.31 -9.05 1.15
C PRO A 38 -11.15 -8.53 2.00
N GLU A 39 -10.30 -9.44 2.46
CA GLU A 39 -9.09 -9.20 3.23
C GLU A 39 -8.06 -8.36 2.47
N ASP A 40 -7.90 -8.58 1.16
CA ASP A 40 -6.93 -7.85 0.33
C ASP A 40 -7.40 -6.40 0.11
N TYR A 41 -8.69 -6.19 -0.10
CA TYR A 41 -9.25 -4.84 -0.23
C TYR A 41 -9.19 -4.07 1.09
N GLN A 42 -9.43 -4.72 2.23
CA GLN A 42 -9.25 -4.10 3.54
C GLN A 42 -7.79 -3.70 3.77
N LEU A 43 -6.86 -4.54 3.31
CA LEU A 43 -5.43 -4.23 3.38
C LEU A 43 -5.07 -3.04 2.49
N LEU A 44 -5.62 -2.98 1.27
CA LEU A 44 -5.46 -1.86 0.35
C LEU A 44 -5.98 -0.56 0.97
N ASP A 45 -7.21 -0.55 1.49
CA ASP A 45 -7.81 0.62 2.14
C ASP A 45 -6.95 1.09 3.34
N ARG A 46 -6.43 0.14 4.13
CA ARG A 46 -5.57 0.44 5.27
C ARG A 46 -4.20 0.97 4.83
N ALA A 47 -3.62 0.42 3.77
CA ALA A 47 -2.38 0.92 3.18
C ALA A 47 -2.53 2.35 2.70
N ILE A 48 -3.63 2.67 2.00
CA ILE A 48 -3.97 4.03 1.55
C ILE A 48 -4.07 4.98 2.75
N ALA A 49 -4.81 4.60 3.80
CA ALA A 49 -4.96 5.43 5.00
C ALA A 49 -3.61 5.70 5.68
N THR A 50 -2.76 4.68 5.82
CA THR A 50 -1.40 4.83 6.38
C THR A 50 -0.52 5.74 5.51
N ILE A 51 -0.65 5.66 4.19
CA ILE A 51 0.04 6.57 3.25
C ILE A 51 -0.41 8.00 3.48
N GLN A 52 -1.71 8.25 3.51
CA GLN A 52 -2.26 9.59 3.69
C GLN A 52 -1.81 10.20 5.03
N GLU A 53 -1.83 9.41 6.11
CA GLU A 53 -1.31 9.82 7.41
C GLU A 53 0.19 10.14 7.36
N GLY A 54 0.99 9.28 6.72
CA GLY A 54 2.42 9.50 6.53
C GLY A 54 2.74 10.76 5.72
N ILE A 55 1.97 11.04 4.68
CA ILE A 55 2.07 12.27 3.87
C ILE A 55 1.73 13.50 4.71
N TRP A 56 0.65 13.46 5.47
CA TRP A 56 0.22 14.58 6.30
C TRP A 56 1.21 14.89 7.41
N THR A 57 1.69 13.86 8.10
CA THR A 57 2.59 13.97 9.26
C THR A 57 4.06 14.17 8.88
N SER A 58 4.45 13.87 7.63
CA SER A 58 5.81 14.09 7.16
C SER A 58 6.13 15.58 7.05
N TYR A 59 7.15 16.03 7.77
CA TYR A 59 7.72 17.37 7.60
C TYR A 59 8.86 17.39 6.57
N ASP A 60 9.21 16.24 6.00
CA ASP A 60 10.32 16.13 5.08
C ASP A 60 9.98 16.73 3.71
N PRO A 61 10.89 17.55 3.14
CA PRO A 61 10.73 18.07 1.80
C PRO A 61 10.79 16.95 0.75
N GLU A 62 11.64 15.95 0.98
CA GLU A 62 11.82 14.76 0.15
C GLU A 62 11.04 13.59 0.77
N PHE A 63 9.98 13.16 0.09
CA PHE A 63 9.14 12.06 0.57
C PHE A 63 9.87 10.73 0.35
N ASP A 64 10.39 10.13 1.43
CA ASP A 64 11.11 8.86 1.36
C ASP A 64 10.14 7.67 1.23
N TYR A 65 10.00 7.18 0.00
CA TYR A 65 9.17 6.03 -0.33
C TYR A 65 9.62 4.73 0.33
N ASP A 66 10.92 4.52 0.54
CA ASP A 66 11.43 3.28 1.13
C ASP A 66 11.16 3.26 2.64
N LYS A 67 11.24 4.42 3.29
CA LYS A 67 10.79 4.58 4.68
C LYS A 67 9.29 4.41 4.81
N LEU A 68 8.50 4.98 3.90
CA LEU A 68 7.05 4.78 3.88
C LEU A 68 6.71 3.29 3.65
N LYS A 69 7.38 2.64 2.71
CA LYS A 69 7.21 1.21 2.44
C LYS A 69 7.46 0.36 3.67
N THR A 70 8.55 0.65 4.37
CA THR A 70 8.89 0.00 5.64
C THR A 70 7.78 0.23 6.66
N ASN A 71 7.33 1.47 6.86
CA ASN A 71 6.28 1.79 7.84
C ASN A 71 4.94 1.12 7.52
N ILE A 72 4.55 1.05 6.24
CA ILE A 72 3.32 0.37 5.81
C ILE A 72 3.47 -1.13 5.99
N SER A 73 4.60 -1.70 5.59
CA SER A 73 4.89 -3.13 5.77
C SER A 73 4.84 -3.50 7.25
N ASP A 74 5.48 -2.72 8.11
CA ASP A 74 5.49 -2.95 9.56
C ASP A 74 4.08 -2.76 10.16
N ALA A 75 3.38 -1.66 9.85
CA ALA A 75 2.05 -1.37 10.40
C ALA A 75 0.97 -2.38 9.97
N LEU A 76 1.12 -2.97 8.78
CA LEU A 76 0.15 -3.90 8.21
C LEU A 76 0.48 -5.36 8.50
N LEU A 77 1.75 -5.77 8.41
CA LEU A 77 2.18 -7.15 8.65
C LEU A 77 2.19 -7.49 10.15
N ASP A 78 2.58 -6.56 11.03
CA ASP A 78 2.62 -6.78 12.49
C ASP A 78 1.18 -6.93 13.06
N GLY A 79 0.22 -6.20 12.50
CA GLY A 79 -1.18 -6.23 12.93
C GLY A 79 -1.95 -7.50 12.55
N ARG A 80 -1.59 -8.16 11.44
CA ARG A 80 -2.21 -9.42 10.99
C ARG A 80 -1.49 -10.65 11.54
N ARG A 81 -0.16 -10.67 11.52
CA ARG A 81 0.63 -11.85 11.92
C ARG A 81 0.79 -12.03 13.43
N SER A 82 0.72 -10.97 14.23
CA SER A 82 0.86 -11.11 15.69
C SER A 82 -0.25 -11.95 16.33
N LYS A 83 -1.38 -12.18 15.63
CA LYS A 83 -2.53 -12.91 16.17
C LYS A 83 -2.60 -14.38 15.80
N THR A 84 -1.85 -14.87 14.82
CA THR A 84 -2.13 -16.21 14.28
C THR A 84 -1.05 -17.26 14.44
N GLU A 85 0.26 -17.02 14.26
CA GLU A 85 1.13 -18.19 14.03
C GLU A 85 2.50 -18.15 14.72
N LYS A 86 2.85 -19.32 15.28
CA LYS A 86 4.13 -19.59 15.91
C LYS A 86 5.23 -19.54 14.84
N PRO A 87 6.42 -19.02 15.14
CA PRO A 87 7.52 -18.86 14.19
C PRO A 87 8.10 -20.16 13.60
N GLU A 88 7.55 -21.32 13.98
CA GLU A 88 8.11 -22.66 13.75
C GLU A 88 7.58 -23.33 12.46
N ASP A 89 6.49 -22.82 11.88
CA ASP A 89 5.88 -23.36 10.65
C ASP A 89 6.41 -22.70 9.35
N TYR A 90 7.43 -21.86 9.45
CA TYR A 90 7.96 -21.06 8.35
C TYR A 90 8.93 -21.86 7.45
N VAL A 91 8.40 -22.76 6.63
CA VAL A 91 9.10 -23.36 5.48
C VAL A 91 8.37 -22.92 4.20
N GLY A 92 8.71 -21.72 3.71
CA GLY A 92 8.10 -21.06 2.56
C GLY A 92 7.30 -19.83 2.98
N GLU A 93 7.40 -18.72 2.24
CA GLU A 93 6.47 -17.60 2.40
C GLU A 93 5.06 -18.15 2.12
N SER A 94 4.11 -18.05 3.06
CA SER A 94 2.75 -18.54 2.83
C SER A 94 2.04 -17.68 1.78
N GLU A 95 1.05 -18.24 1.09
CA GLU A 95 0.29 -17.54 0.03
C GLU A 95 -0.25 -16.19 0.55
N ASP A 96 -0.70 -16.13 1.81
CA ASP A 96 -1.16 -14.90 2.46
C ASP A 96 -0.09 -13.81 2.54
N VAL A 97 1.19 -14.20 2.70
CA VAL A 97 2.33 -13.26 2.69
C VAL A 97 2.54 -12.67 1.32
N GLU A 98 2.49 -13.51 0.29
CA GLU A 98 2.68 -13.09 -1.09
C GLU A 98 1.54 -12.14 -1.51
N ARG A 99 0.31 -12.43 -1.08
CA ARG A 99 -0.86 -11.56 -1.27
C ARG A 99 -0.72 -10.24 -0.54
N ASP A 100 -0.43 -10.26 0.77
CA ASP A 100 -0.26 -9.05 1.58
C ASP A 100 0.83 -8.15 0.98
N ARG A 101 1.96 -8.75 0.57
CA ARG A 101 3.05 -8.05 -0.10
C ARG A 101 2.64 -7.47 -1.45
N ALA A 102 1.88 -8.22 -2.26
CA ALA A 102 1.40 -7.75 -3.55
C ALA A 102 0.49 -6.52 -3.43
N VAL A 103 -0.36 -6.47 -2.41
CA VAL A 103 -1.21 -5.30 -2.12
C VAL A 103 -0.36 -4.09 -1.73
N ILE A 104 0.61 -4.28 -0.82
CA ILE A 104 1.47 -3.20 -0.35
C ILE A 104 2.33 -2.65 -1.48
N ASP A 105 2.98 -3.53 -2.24
CA ASP A 105 3.81 -3.15 -3.39
C ASP A 105 2.98 -2.40 -4.43
N PHE A 106 1.78 -2.91 -4.76
CA PHE A 106 0.87 -2.24 -5.69
C PHE A 106 0.50 -0.82 -5.23
N THR A 107 0.16 -0.65 -3.95
CA THR A 107 -0.27 0.64 -3.41
C THR A 107 0.86 1.67 -3.47
N ILE A 108 2.09 1.24 -3.18
CA ILE A 108 3.28 2.13 -3.19
C ILE A 108 3.69 2.47 -4.63
N ASP A 109 3.66 1.50 -5.54
CA ASP A 109 3.95 1.75 -6.96
C ASP A 109 2.95 2.75 -7.54
N TRP A 110 1.68 2.65 -7.15
CA TRP A 110 0.66 3.61 -7.56
C TRP A 110 0.92 5.02 -7.00
N LEU A 111 1.27 5.11 -5.72
CA LEU A 111 1.65 6.38 -5.09
C LEU A 111 2.84 7.03 -5.79
N ARG A 112 3.89 6.26 -6.08
CA ARG A 112 5.06 6.72 -6.87
C ARG A 112 4.61 7.27 -8.22
N CYS A 113 3.72 6.56 -8.91
CA CYS A 113 3.21 6.96 -10.21
C CYS A 113 2.48 8.32 -10.20
N ILE A 114 1.80 8.66 -9.10
CA ILE A 114 1.11 9.96 -8.96
C ILE A 114 2.08 11.06 -8.63
N LEU A 115 2.96 10.83 -7.67
CA LEU A 115 3.93 11.82 -7.25
C LEU A 115 4.95 12.12 -8.36
N ASP A 116 5.36 11.12 -9.15
CA ASP A 116 6.22 11.34 -10.31
C ASP A 116 5.51 12.08 -11.46
N LYS A 117 4.17 11.97 -11.55
CA LYS A 117 3.37 12.77 -12.50
C LYS A 117 3.23 14.23 -12.03
N ASP A 118 3.01 14.46 -10.74
CA ASP A 118 2.89 15.80 -10.14
C ASP A 118 4.22 16.58 -10.16
N VAL A 119 5.37 15.90 -10.23
CA VAL A 119 6.71 16.53 -10.31
C VAL A 119 7.09 16.98 -11.75
N ASN A 120 6.40 16.48 -12.78
CA ASN A 120 6.69 16.79 -14.18
C ASN A 120 5.70 17.76 -14.87
N GLU A 121 4.76 18.35 -14.12
CA GLU A 121 3.91 19.48 -14.55
C GLU A 121 4.37 20.81 -13.93
#